data_AF-A0A535WLM0-F1
#
_entry.id   AF-A0A535WLM0-F1
#
_cell.length_a   1.000
_cell.length_b   1.000
_cell.length_c   1.000
_cell.angle_alpha   90.00
_cell.angle_beta   90.00
_cell.angle_gamma   90.00
#
_symmetry.space_group_name_H-M   'P 1'
#
loop_
_entity.id
_entity.type
_entity.pdbx_description
1 polymer ?
#
loop_
_entity_poly.entity_id
_entity_poly.type
_entity_poly.pdbx_seq_one_letter_code
_entity_poly.pdbx_strand_id
1 'polypeptide(L)' 'MPEYSRHSRIVDVVDRLPHGRDALYKHGYRLGDGFVDVLSQYVTLEEAAREGRLRDLEGLIKELNSSVH' A
#
# COMPACT_ATOMS: atom_id res chain seq x y z
N MET A 1 -2.97 -2.90 17.87
CA MET A 1 -3.46 -2.80 16.47
C MET A 1 -2.26 -2.90 15.57
N PRO A 2 -2.34 -3.52 14.38
CA PRO A 2 -1.17 -3.60 13.50
C PRO A 2 -0.82 -2.19 13.02
N GLU A 3 0.33 -1.67 13.48
CA GLU A 3 0.92 -0.46 12.91
C GLU A 3 1.45 -0.79 11.50
N TYR A 4 1.04 0.01 10.52
CA TYR A 4 1.59 -0.09 9.18
C TYR A 4 2.99 0.53 9.14
N SER A 5 3.90 -0.13 8.46
CA SER A 5 5.28 0.30 8.30
C SER A 5 5.73 0.11 6.85
N ARG A 6 6.91 0.62 6.50
CA ARG A 6 7.51 0.45 5.17
C ARG A 6 7.68 -1.02 4.74
N HIS A 7 7.74 -1.94 5.70
CA HIS A 7 7.84 -3.38 5.49
C HIS A 7 6.47 -4.08 5.38
N SER A 8 5.38 -3.35 5.58
CA SER A 8 4.04 -3.89 5.34
C SER A 8 3.88 -4.20 3.86
N ARG A 9 3.25 -5.34 3.56
CA ARG A 9 2.98 -5.73 2.18
C ARG A 9 1.73 -5.03 1.68
N ILE A 10 1.66 -4.79 0.39
CA ILE A 10 0.50 -4.15 -0.24
C ILE A 10 -0.77 -4.99 -0.06
N VAL A 11 -0.65 -6.32 -0.14
CA VAL A 11 -1.76 -7.24 0.13
C VAL A 11 -2.32 -7.06 1.53
N ASP A 12 -1.48 -6.85 2.56
CA ASP A 12 -1.95 -6.65 3.93
C ASP A 12 -2.72 -5.32 4.06
N VAL A 13 -2.36 -4.28 3.29
CA VAL A 13 -3.10 -3.00 3.27
C VAL A 13 -4.47 -3.17 2.62
N VAL A 14 -4.55 -3.88 1.50
CA VAL A 14 -5.82 -4.09 0.77
C VAL A 14 -6.75 -5.03 1.52
N ASP A 15 -6.21 -6.08 2.14
CA ASP A 15 -7.00 -7.10 2.85
C ASP A 15 -7.53 -6.58 4.19
N ARG A 16 -6.74 -5.80 4.92
CA ARG A 16 -7.07 -5.36 6.29
C ARG A 16 -7.75 -4.00 6.38
N LEU A 17 -7.65 -3.16 5.35
CA LEU A 17 -8.33 -1.86 5.32
C LEU A 17 -9.32 -1.80 4.15
N PRO A 18 -10.62 -1.61 4.42
CA PRO A 18 -11.63 -1.48 3.36
C PRO A 18 -11.35 -0.28 2.41
N HIS A 19 -10.64 0.74 2.90
CA HIS A 19 -10.21 1.90 2.11
C HIS A 19 -8.74 1.85 1.67
N GLY A 20 -8.03 0.74 1.91
CA GLY A 20 -6.60 0.61 1.60
C GLY A 20 -6.29 0.79 0.12
N ARG A 21 -7.17 0.32 -0.78
CA ARG A 21 -7.04 0.51 -2.23
C ARG A 21 -7.13 1.98 -2.65
N ASP A 22 -7.98 2.77 -1.99
CA ASP A 22 -8.14 4.20 -2.27
C ASP A 22 -6.93 5.00 -1.76
N ALA A 23 -6.45 4.70 -0.55
CA ALA A 23 -5.24 5.27 0.01
C ALA A 23 -4.02 5.00 -0.90
N LEU A 24 -3.82 3.74 -1.33
CA LEU A 24 -2.77 3.39 -2.28
C LEU A 24 -2.85 4.22 -3.57
N TYR A 25 -4.05 4.35 -4.14
CA TYR A 25 -4.28 5.14 -5.35
C TYR A 25 -3.94 6.62 -5.16
N LYS A 26 -4.37 7.22 -4.05
CA LYS A 26 -4.11 8.62 -3.68
C LYS A 26 -2.61 8.91 -3.53
N HIS A 27 -1.84 7.95 -3.03
CA HIS A 27 -0.39 8.06 -2.87
C HIS A 27 0.41 7.58 -4.11
N GLY A 28 -0.29 7.36 -5.23
CA GLY A 28 0.32 7.11 -6.54
C GLY A 28 0.49 5.64 -6.91
N TYR A 29 0.07 4.70 -6.05
CA TYR A 29 0.10 3.27 -6.34
C TYR A 29 -1.19 2.80 -6.98
N ARG A 30 -1.15 2.46 -8.26
CA ARG A 30 -2.28 1.85 -8.97
C ARG A 30 -2.22 0.33 -8.87
N LEU A 31 -3.16 -0.24 -8.14
CA LEU A 31 -3.50 -1.65 -8.24
C LEU A 31 -4.15 -1.88 -9.61
N GLY A 32 -3.44 -2.57 -10.50
CA GLY A 32 -4.02 -3.09 -11.72
C GLY A 32 -4.91 -4.30 -11.43
N ASP A 33 -5.85 -4.56 -12.32
CA ASP A 33 -6.79 -5.69 -12.21
C ASP A 33 -6.28 -6.97 -12.94
N GLY A 34 -4.98 -7.02 -13.27
CA GLY A 34 -4.35 -8.13 -14.00
C GLY A 34 -3.62 -9.13 -13.10
N PHE A 35 -3.39 -10.35 -13.61
CA PHE A 35 -2.70 -11.43 -12.87
C PHE A 35 -1.27 -11.06 -12.42
N VAL A 36 -0.57 -10.24 -13.21
CA VAL A 36 0.76 -9.70 -12.89
C VAL A 36 0.70 -8.68 -11.73
N ASP A 37 -0.44 -8.01 -11.56
CA ASP A 37 -0.66 -7.06 -10.49
C ASP A 37 -0.93 -7.76 -9.15
N VAL A 38 -1.54 -8.94 -9.17
CA VAL A 38 -1.75 -9.76 -7.95
C VAL A 38 -0.42 -10.19 -7.34
N LEU A 39 0.57 -10.55 -8.17
CA LEU A 39 1.93 -10.86 -7.68
C LEU A 39 2.65 -9.62 -7.15
N SER A 40 2.38 -8.46 -7.74
CA SER A 40 2.91 -7.17 -7.27
C SER A 40 2.38 -6.76 -5.89
N GLN A 41 1.31 -7.40 -5.38
CA GLN A 41 0.76 -7.10 -4.05
C GLN A 41 1.55 -7.75 -2.91
N TYR A 42 2.42 -8.73 -3.20
CA TYR A 42 3.23 -9.40 -2.18
C TYR A 42 4.51 -8.62 -1.84
N VAL A 43 4.83 -7.56 -2.59
CA VAL A 43 5.97 -6.68 -2.29
C VAL A 43 5.62 -5.73 -1.14
N THR A 44 6.65 -5.19 -0.49
CA THR A 44 6.50 -4.20 0.57
C THR A 44 6.20 -2.82 -0.01
N LEU A 45 5.64 -1.92 0.82
CA LEU A 45 5.44 -0.52 0.46
C LEU A 45 6.77 0.16 0.06
N GLU A 46 7.88 -0.20 0.72
CA GLU A 46 9.22 0.30 0.39
C GLU A 46 9.68 -0.13 -1.00
N GLU A 47 9.53 -1.41 -1.36
CA GLU A 47 9.92 -1.90 -2.68
C GLU A 47 9.08 -1.24 -3.78
N ALA A 48 7.77 -1.09 -3.56
CA ALA A 48 6.89 -0.36 -4.49
C ALA A 48 7.32 1.11 -4.69
N ALA A 49 7.81 1.77 -3.63
CA ALA A 49 8.36 3.12 -3.72
C ALA A 49 9.69 3.14 -4.48
N ARG A 50 10.57 2.15 -4.23
CA ARG A 50 11.87 2.02 -4.91
C ARG A 50 11.70 1.78 -6.41
N GLU A 51 10.68 1.04 -6.81
CA GLU A 51 10.32 0.81 -8.21
C GLU A 51 9.62 2.02 -8.87
N GLY A 52 9.38 3.10 -8.12
CA GLY A 52 8.69 4.29 -8.61
C GLY A 52 7.18 4.10 -8.81
N ARG A 53 6.62 2.98 -8.34
CA ARG A 53 5.19 2.66 -8.41
C ARG A 53 4.39 3.33 -7.28
N LEU A 54 5.04 3.66 -6.17
CA LEU A 54 4.46 4.45 -5.07
C LEU A 54 5.19 5.79 -4.99
N ARG A 55 4.46 6.91 -5.10
CA ARG A 55 5.05 8.25 -5.11
C ARG A 55 5.30 8.80 -3.72
N ASP A 56 4.44 8.44 -2.77
CA ASP A 56 4.45 9.03 -1.43
C ASP A 56 4.31 7.95 -0.35
N LEU A 57 5.44 7.31 -0.02
CA LEU A 57 5.51 6.25 0.97
C LEU A 57 5.20 6.73 2.39
N GLU A 58 5.79 7.86 2.80
CA GLU A 58 5.64 8.36 4.16
C GLU A 58 4.22 8.89 4.43
N GLY A 59 3.63 9.62 3.47
CA GLY A 59 2.25 10.06 3.59
C GLY A 59 1.27 8.88 3.61
N LEU A 60 1.51 7.83 2.81
CA LEU A 60 0.70 6.62 2.86
C LEU A 60 0.76 5.96 4.24
N ILE A 61 1.95 5.74 4.80
CA ILE A 61 2.11 5.13 6.13
C ILE A 61 1.36 5.95 7.18
N LYS A 62 1.45 7.28 7.12
CA LYS A 62 0.74 8.17 8.05
C LYS A 62 -0.78 8.06 7.92
N GLU A 63 -1.29 8.04 6.69
CA GLU A 63 -2.73 7.91 6.41
C GLU A 63 -3.26 6.54 6.86
N LEU A 64 -2.53 5.46 6.56
CA LEU A 64 -2.87 4.10 6.95
C LEU A 64 -2.95 3.96 8.48
N ASN A 65 -1.96 4.46 9.22
CA ASN A 65 -1.98 4.41 10.68
C ASN A 65 -3.05 5.31 11.30
N SER A 66 -3.40 6.42 10.65
CA SER A 66 -4.49 7.30 11.10
C SER A 66 -5.88 6.67 10.88
N SER A 67 -6.01 5.76 9.92
CA SER A 67 -7.27 5.06 9.58
C SER A 67 -7.52 3.80 10.40
N VAL A 68 -6.56 3.39 11.23
CA VAL A 68 -6.65 2.21 12.12
C VAL A 68 -7.20 2.57 13.51
N HIS A 69 -7.27 3.87 13.84
CA HIS A 69 -7.83 4.39 15.08
C HIS A 69 -9.35 4.59 14.98
#